data_AF-A0A4W3JUA8-F1
#
_entry.id   AF-A0A4W3JUA8-F1
#
_cell.length_a   1.000
_cell.length_b   1.000
_cell.length_c   1.000
_cell.angle_alpha   90.00
_cell.angle_beta   90.00
_cell.angle_gamma   90.00
#
_symmetry.space_group_name_H-M   'P 1'
#
loop_
_entity.id
_entity.type
_entity.pdbx_description
1 polymer ?
#
loop_
_entity_poly.entity_id
_entity_poly.type
_entity_poly.pdbx_seq_one_letter_code
_entity_poly.pdbx_strand_id
1 'polypeptide(L)'
;MESFVHTGTFLLLVITQVSLTVAQEDTGPSCMDNNIIHANQAVWKPEPCNICVCDNGHILCDKMDCEMLDCPDAEIPPGDCCPVCPHSGPASKFSVGILSLLC
;
A
#
# COMPACT_ATOMS: atom_id res chain seq x y z
N MET A 1 7.56 -22.80 49.42
CA MET A 1 7.91 -21.50 48.82
C MET A 1 8.23 -21.59 47.31
N GLU A 2 8.14 -22.75 46.66
CA GLU A 2 8.73 -22.99 45.33
C GLU A 2 7.82 -22.76 44.10
N SER A 3 6.63 -22.19 44.27
CA SER A 3 5.69 -21.96 43.15
C SER A 3 5.65 -20.50 42.70
N PHE A 4 5.89 -19.55 43.61
CA PHE A 4 5.84 -18.12 43.30
C PHE A 4 7.02 -17.66 42.44
N VAL A 5 8.18 -18.28 42.63
CA VAL A 5 9.40 -17.96 41.86
C VAL A 5 9.17 -18.29 40.39
N HIS A 6 8.56 -19.43 40.08
CA HIS A 6 8.30 -19.85 38.70
C HIS A 6 7.28 -18.94 38.00
N THR A 7 6.19 -18.57 38.68
CA THR A 7 5.17 -17.66 38.13
C THR A 7 5.75 -16.26 37.89
N GLY A 8 6.56 -15.74 38.82
CA GLY A 8 7.22 -14.44 38.68
C GLY A 8 8.28 -14.43 37.58
N THR A 9 9.12 -15.46 37.50
CA THR A 9 10.13 -15.62 36.43
C THR A 9 9.47 -15.76 35.07
N PHE A 10 8.40 -16.54 34.95
CA PHE A 10 7.66 -16.69 33.68
C PHE A 10 7.04 -15.36 33.23
N LEU A 11 6.46 -14.60 34.17
CA LEU A 11 5.92 -13.27 33.90
C LEU A 11 7.02 -12.30 33.41
N LEU A 12 8.18 -12.28 34.07
CA LEU A 12 9.32 -11.46 33.66
C LEU A 12 9.86 -11.85 32.28
N LEU A 13 9.98 -13.15 32.00
CA LEU A 13 10.40 -13.64 30.69
C LEU A 13 9.41 -13.23 29.60
N VAL A 14 8.10 -13.38 29.84
CA VAL A 14 7.05 -12.93 28.91
C VAL A 14 7.14 -11.41 28.71
N ILE A 15 7.32 -10.62 29.76
CA ILE A 15 7.48 -9.16 29.66
C ILE A 15 8.71 -8.79 28.81
N THR A 16 9.86 -9.44 29.02
CA THR A 16 11.07 -9.19 28.21
C THR A 16 10.91 -9.59 26.76
N GLN A 17 10.25 -10.71 26.48
CA GLN A 17 9.95 -11.17 25.12
C GLN A 17 8.95 -10.24 24.43
N VAL A 18 7.92 -9.78 25.16
CA VAL A 18 6.93 -8.82 24.66
C VAL A 18 7.61 -7.49 24.32
N SER A 19 8.45 -6.94 25.20
CA SER A 19 9.23 -5.73 24.89
C SER A 19 10.14 -5.90 23.67
N LEU A 20 10.75 -7.07 23.49
CA LEU A 20 11.58 -7.36 22.31
C LEU A 20 10.75 -7.46 21.02
N THR A 21 9.53 -7.98 21.09
CA THR A 21 8.60 -8.02 19.94
C THR A 21 7.91 -6.69 19.65
N VAL A 22 7.77 -5.81 20.65
CA VAL A 22 7.19 -4.47 20.51
C VAL A 22 8.22 -3.44 20.02
N ALA A 23 9.52 -3.80 19.99
CA ALA A 23 10.59 -3.01 19.38
C ALA A 23 10.57 -3.01 17.83
N GLN A 24 9.44 -3.34 17.20
CA GLN A 24 9.09 -2.80 15.89
C GLN A 24 8.51 -1.39 16.08
N GLU A 25 9.23 -0.53 16.78
CA GLU A 25 8.96 0.89 16.66
C GLU A 25 9.40 1.26 15.25
N ASP A 26 8.57 2.00 14.55
CA ASP A 26 8.89 2.87 13.43
C ASP A 26 10.05 3.82 13.82
N THR A 27 11.23 3.27 14.12
CA THR A 27 12.40 3.93 14.75
C THR A 27 13.22 4.66 13.70
N GLY A 28 12.55 5.10 12.64
CA GLY A 28 13.14 5.92 11.59
C GLY A 28 12.76 7.38 11.77
N PRO A 29 13.53 8.33 11.19
CA PRO A 29 13.12 9.71 11.07
C PRO A 29 11.74 9.81 10.40
N SER A 30 10.94 10.77 10.86
CA SER A 30 9.71 11.14 10.19
C SER A 30 9.98 11.91 8.89
N CYS A 31 9.00 11.91 8.00
CA CYS A 31 9.02 12.67 6.75
C CYS A 31 8.06 13.87 6.84
N MET A 32 8.34 14.93 6.08
CA MET A 32 7.44 16.09 5.97
C MET A 32 6.98 16.25 4.53
N ASP A 33 5.68 16.12 4.29
CA ASP A 33 5.03 16.29 2.98
C ASP A 33 3.93 17.34 3.10
N ASN A 34 3.93 18.39 2.27
CA ASN A 34 2.90 19.44 2.28
C ASN A 34 2.57 20.04 3.68
N ASN A 35 3.58 20.22 4.54
CA ASN A 35 3.47 20.63 5.96
C ASN A 35 2.81 19.61 6.90
N ILE A 36 2.66 18.36 6.48
CA ILE A 36 2.17 17.24 7.29
C ILE A 36 3.37 16.36 7.66
N ILE A 37 3.47 16.00 8.94
CA ILE A 37 4.52 15.10 9.43
C ILE A 37 3.98 13.67 9.37
N HIS A 38 4.67 12.83 8.61
CA HIS A 38 4.40 11.41 8.46
C HIS A 38 5.42 10.61 9.27
N ALA A 39 4.95 9.67 10.10
CA ALA A 39 5.83 8.75 10.82
C ALA A 39 6.62 7.88 9.83
N ASN A 40 7.72 7.29 10.28
CA ASN A 40 8.40 6.25 9.51
C ASN A 40 7.41 5.11 9.19
N GLN A 41 7.59 4.50 8.01
CA GLN A 41 6.70 3.50 7.39
C GLN A 41 5.25 3.93 7.17
N ALA A 42 4.89 5.19 7.43
CA ALA A 42 3.56 5.70 7.11
C ALA A 42 3.34 5.71 5.59
N VAL A 43 2.16 5.26 5.17
CA VAL A 43 1.73 5.26 3.77
C VAL A 43 0.58 6.25 3.61
N TRP A 44 0.66 7.12 2.61
CA TRP A 44 -0.38 8.09 2.29
C TRP A 44 -0.57 8.24 0.78
N LYS A 45 -1.73 8.79 0.40
CA LYS A 45 -2.10 9.07 -0.99
C LYS A 45 -2.37 10.57 -1.14
N PRO A 46 -1.39 11.38 -1.58
CA PRO A 46 -1.61 12.80 -1.81
C PRO A 46 -2.55 13.02 -3.01
N GLU A 47 -2.48 12.16 -4.01
CA GLU A 47 -3.33 12.16 -5.21
C GLU A 47 -3.87 10.73 -5.44
N PRO A 48 -5.02 10.54 -6.10
CA PRO A 48 -5.61 9.21 -6.30
C PRO A 48 -4.67 8.24 -7.03
N CYS A 49 -3.81 8.75 -7.92
CA CYS A 49 -2.83 8.00 -8.69
C CYS A 49 -1.41 7.98 -8.11
N ASN A 50 -1.19 8.55 -6.92
CA ASN A 50 0.13 8.63 -6.33
C ASN A 50 0.08 8.06 -4.92
N ILE A 51 0.95 7.10 -4.63
CA ILE A 51 1.09 6.52 -3.30
C ILE A 51 2.50 6.79 -2.80
N CYS A 52 2.60 7.33 -1.59
CA CYS A 52 3.87 7.67 -0.97
C CYS A 52 4.05 6.88 0.32
N VAL A 53 5.30 6.53 0.62
CA VAL A 53 5.72 5.94 1.88
C VAL A 53 6.89 6.72 2.45
N CYS A 54 6.91 6.88 3.77
CA CYS A 54 8.05 7.44 4.48
C CYS A 54 8.99 6.29 4.84
N ASP A 55 10.15 6.24 4.23
CA ASP A 55 11.21 5.30 4.54
C ASP A 55 12.37 6.03 5.20
N ASN A 56 12.44 5.95 6.52
CA ASN A 56 13.56 6.41 7.33
C ASN A 56 13.97 7.88 7.04
N GLY A 57 12.98 8.78 6.91
CA GLY A 57 13.17 10.20 6.60
C GLY A 57 13.16 10.53 5.10
N HIS A 58 13.04 9.53 4.23
CA HIS A 58 12.92 9.71 2.78
C HIS A 58 11.49 9.44 2.33
N ILE A 59 10.95 10.35 1.51
CA ILE A 59 9.65 10.15 0.88
C ILE A 59 9.86 9.38 -0.43
N LEU A 60 9.31 8.18 -0.52
CA LEU A 60 9.30 7.38 -1.73
C LEU A 60 7.87 7.37 -2.29
N CYS A 61 7.66 8.00 -3.45
CA CYS A 61 6.36 8.04 -4.11
C CYS A 61 6.39 7.21 -5.39
N ASP A 62 5.33 6.44 -5.60
CA ASP A 62 5.10 5.68 -6.82
C ASP A 62 3.82 6.18 -7.51
N LYS A 63 3.93 6.39 -8.82
CA LYS A 63 2.83 6.87 -9.65
C LYS A 63 2.23 5.69 -10.39
N MET A 64 0.95 5.46 -10.17
CA MET A 64 0.19 4.45 -10.91
C MET A 64 -0.14 5.00 -12.31
N ASP A 65 0.33 4.31 -13.34
CA ASP A 65 -0.08 4.55 -14.72
C ASP A 65 -1.33 3.72 -15.06
N CYS A 66 -2.29 4.35 -15.72
CA CYS A 66 -3.51 3.70 -16.18
C CYS A 66 -3.36 3.20 -17.62
N GLU A 67 -4.02 2.10 -17.94
CA GLU A 67 -4.12 1.63 -19.32
C GLU A 67 -5.03 2.56 -20.14
N MET A 68 -4.65 2.78 -21.40
CA MET A 68 -5.45 3.59 -22.33
C MET A 68 -6.72 2.83 -22.70
N LEU A 69 -7.87 3.36 -22.31
CA LEU A 69 -9.18 2.81 -22.68
C LEU A 69 -9.71 3.52 -23.93
N ASP A 70 -10.06 2.76 -24.96
CA ASP A 70 -10.78 3.22 -26.16
C ASP A 70 -12.31 3.06 -25.95
N CYS A 71 -12.88 3.79 -24.98
CA CYS A 71 -14.33 3.85 -24.80
C CYS A 71 -14.84 5.29 -24.71
N PRO A 72 -16.00 5.61 -25.33
CA PRO A 72 -16.49 6.98 -25.45
C PRO A 72 -16.96 7.59 -24.12
N ASP A 73 -17.34 6.75 -23.15
CA ASP A 73 -17.89 7.15 -21.85
C ASP A 73 -17.00 6.67 -20.69
N ALA A 74 -15.68 6.85 -20.81
CA ALA A 74 -14.75 6.53 -19.73
C ALA A 74 -14.97 7.50 -18.55
N GLU A 75 -15.30 6.98 -17.36
CA GLU A 75 -15.53 7.78 -16.16
C GLU A 75 -14.58 7.33 -15.04
N ILE A 76 -14.03 8.27 -14.26
CA ILE A 76 -13.19 7.96 -13.09
C ILE A 76 -14.08 7.97 -11.84
N PRO A 77 -14.28 6.83 -11.15
CA PRO A 77 -15.06 6.76 -9.92
C PRO A 77 -14.42 7.61 -8.80
N PRO A 78 -15.22 8.15 -7.86
CA PRO A 78 -14.67 8.92 -6.75
C PRO A 78 -13.77 8.06 -5.87
N GLY A 79 -12.49 8.43 -5.78
CA GLY A 79 -11.48 7.71 -4.99
C GLY A 79 -10.62 6.72 -5.79
N ASP A 80 -10.95 6.49 -7.06
CA ASP A 80 -10.14 5.69 -7.96
C ASP A 80 -9.19 6.55 -8.80
N CYS A 81 -8.04 5.98 -9.16
CA CYS A 81 -7.08 6.60 -10.06
C CYS A 81 -7.48 6.48 -11.53
N CYS A 82 -7.95 5.29 -11.92
CA CYS A 82 -8.11 4.95 -13.33
C CYS A 82 -9.56 5.05 -13.81
N PRO A 83 -9.77 5.47 -15.07
CA PRO A 83 -11.10 5.48 -15.65
C PRO A 83 -11.60 4.04 -15.85
N VAL A 84 -12.91 3.89 -15.77
CA VAL A 84 -13.62 2.64 -16.05
C VAL A 84 -14.65 2.87 -17.15
N CYS A 85 -14.91 1.85 -17.96
CA CYS A 85 -16.00 1.90 -18.94
C CYS A 85 -17.30 1.38 -18.27
N PRO A 86 -18.37 2.18 -18.19
CA PRO A 86 -19.63 1.82 -17.52
C PRO A 86 -20.41 0.72 -18.24
N HIS A 87 -20.06 0.42 -19.50
CA HIS A 87 -20.61 -0.70 -20.25
C HIS A 87 -19.53 -1.76 -20.43
N SER A 88 -19.65 -2.87 -19.71
CA SER A 88 -18.82 -4.05 -19.85
C SER A 88 -19.03 -4.74 -21.21
N GLY A 89 -18.46 -4.19 -22.27
CA GLY A 89 -17.79 -5.02 -23.26
C GLY A 89 -16.43 -5.41 -22.68
N PRO A 90 -15.99 -6.68 -22.72
CA PRO A 90 -14.71 -7.06 -22.15
C PRO A 90 -13.59 -6.25 -22.81
N ALA A 91 -13.02 -5.30 -22.06
CA ALA A 91 -11.72 -4.70 -22.34
C ALA A 91 -10.66 -5.77 -22.08
N SER A 92 -10.59 -6.74 -22.99
CA SER A 92 -9.53 -7.74 -23.13
C SER A 92 -9.92 -8.69 -24.26
N LYS A 93 -9.75 -8.24 -25.50
CA LYS A 93 -9.08 -9.08 -26.49
C LYS A 93 -8.05 -8.24 -27.22
N PHE A 94 -6.87 -8.19 -26.61
CA PHE A 94 -5.64 -8.24 -27.38
C PHE A 94 -5.75 -9.46 -28.30
N SER A 95 -6.21 -9.23 -29.52
CA SER A 95 -6.04 -10.17 -30.64
C SER A 95 -5.29 -9.38 -31.69
N VAL A 96 -3.98 -9.27 -31.46
CA VAL A 96 -2.99 -9.03 -32.51
C VAL A 96 -3.40 -9.87 -33.72
N GLY A 97 -3.44 -9.23 -34.88
CA GLY A 97 -4.10 -9.72 -36.09
C GLY A 97 -3.88 -11.20 -36.40
N ILE A 98 -4.94 -11.99 -36.23
CA ILE A 98 -5.06 -13.35 -36.79
C ILE A 98 -6.35 -13.55 -37.61
N LEU A 99 -7.21 -12.54 -37.78
CA LEU A 99 -8.31 -12.61 -38.76
C LEU A 99 -7.87 -12.26 -40.20
N SER A 100 -6.62 -12.58 -40.57
CA SER A 100 -6.13 -12.55 -41.96
C SER A 100 -5.90 -13.96 -42.53
N LEU A 101 -6.22 -15.04 -41.80
CA LEU A 101 -5.88 -16.41 -42.21
C LEU A 101 -6.98 -17.42 -41.83
N LEU A 102 -8.22 -17.25 -42.33
CA LEU A 102 -9.32 -18.24 -42.50
C LEU A 102 -10.55 -17.40 -42.90
N CYS A 103 -11.03 -17.31 -44.15
CA CYS A 103 -11.22 -18.26 -45.25
C CYS A 103 -10.91 -17.55 -46.59
#